data_AF-A0A0F9FL46-F1
#
_entry.id   AF-A0A0F9FL46-F1
#
_cell.length_a   1.000
_cell.length_b   1.000
_cell.length_c   1.000
_cell.angle_alpha   90.00
_cell.angle_beta   90.00
_cell.angle_gamma   90.00
#
_symmetry.space_group_name_H-M   'P 1'
#
loop_
_entity.id
_entity.type
_entity.pdbx_description
1 polymer ?
#
loop_
_entity_poly.entity_id
_entity_poly.type
_entity_poly.pdbx_seq_one_letter_code
_entity_poly.pdbx_strand_id
1 'polypeptide(L)' 'MAGGITVKWLDDKGSEVEKEKATHALVTLYDKDGQFVEESFGTVEPTEEVADQS' A
#
# COMPACT_ATOMS: atom_id res chain seq x y z
N MET A 1 9.20 -21.38 2.26
CA MET A 1 9.11 -20.45 3.40
C MET A 1 8.81 -19.09 2.83
N ALA A 2 7.67 -18.49 3.20
CA ALA A 2 7.22 -17.24 2.60
C ALA A 2 8.05 -16.07 3.16
N GLY A 3 8.56 -15.22 2.28
CA GLY A 3 9.16 -13.94 2.66
C GLY A 3 8.14 -13.00 3.29
N GLY A 4 8.63 -11.93 3.94
CA GLY A 4 7.79 -10.94 4.61
C GLY A 4 7.30 -9.85 3.65
N ILE A 5 6.10 -9.32 3.90
CA ILE A 5 5.58 -8.13 3.20
C ILE A 5 5.23 -7.09 4.26
N THR A 6 5.71 -5.87 4.08
CA THR A 6 5.29 -4.70 4.88
C THR A 6 4.58 -3.71 3.98
N VAL A 7 3.44 -3.19 4.42
CA VAL A 7 2.67 -2.18 3.69
C VAL A 7 2.56 -0.94 4.55
N LYS A 8 3.00 0.20 4.02
CA LYS A 8 2.77 1.53 4.61
C LYS A 8 1.73 2.28 3.81
N TRP A 9 0.76 2.85 4.51
CA TRP A 9 -0.34 3.61 3.92
C TRP A 9 -0.02 5.09 4.04
N LEU A 10 -0.05 5.81 2.93
CA LEU A 10 0.40 7.20 2.85
C LEU A 10 -0.70 8.11 2.30
N ASP A 11 -0.76 9.36 2.78
CA ASP A 11 -1.62 10.40 2.24
C ASP A 11 -1.05 11.01 0.94
N ASP A 12 -1.69 12.06 0.40
CA ASP A 12 -1.24 12.74 -0.82
C ASP A 12 0.10 13.47 -0.67
N LYS A 13 0.53 13.68 0.57
CA LYS A 13 1.77 14.38 0.93
C LYS A 13 2.90 13.41 1.30
N GLY A 14 2.63 12.11 1.30
CA GLY A 14 3.58 11.06 1.68
C GLY A 14 3.69 10.85 3.20
N SER A 15 2.71 11.30 3.99
CA SER A 15 2.66 11.07 5.44
C SER A 15 1.97 9.75 5.73
N GLU A 16 2.46 9.00 6.73
CA GLU A 16 1.84 7.75 7.15
C GLU A 16 0.48 8.00 7.81
N VAL A 17 -0.55 7.35 7.28
CA VAL A 17 -1.96 7.48 7.71
C VAL A 17 -2.61 6.11 7.82
N GLU A 18 -3.83 6.08 8.36
CA GLU A 18 -4.66 4.87 8.35
C GLU A 18 -5.06 4.50 6.91
N LYS A 19 -5.20 3.20 6.63
CA LYS A 19 -5.54 2.67 5.30
C LYS A 19 -6.73 3.37 4.64
N GLU A 20 -7.76 3.70 5.42
CA GLU A 20 -9.00 4.32 4.92
C GLU A 20 -8.81 5.78 4.46
N LYS A 21 -7.73 6.43 4.89
CA LYS A 21 -7.37 7.81 4.54
C LYS A 21 -6.23 7.87 3.53
N ALA A 22 -5.69 6.71 3.15
CA ALA A 22 -4.52 6.61 2.31
C ALA A 22 -4.89 6.76 0.85
N THR A 23 -4.13 7.60 0.15
CA THR A 23 -4.20 7.76 -1.31
C THR A 23 -3.06 7.00 -1.99
N HIS A 24 -2.07 6.57 -1.22
CA HIS A 24 -0.92 5.82 -1.70
C HIS A 24 -0.58 4.66 -0.76
N ALA A 25 0.07 3.64 -1.31
CA ALA A 25 0.63 2.53 -0.56
C ALA A 25 2.08 2.28 -0.98
N LEU A 26 2.94 2.09 0.01
CA LEU A 26 4.32 1.66 -0.17
C LEU A 26 4.43 0.22 0.30
N VAL A 27 4.75 -0.68 -0.63
CA VAL A 27 4.87 -2.11 -0.36
C VAL A 27 6.35 -2.49 -0.39
N THR A 28 6.84 -3.01 0.73
CA THR A 28 8.21 -3.51 0.86
C THR A 28 8.21 -5.02 0.97
N LEU A 29 8.98 -5.67 0.10
CA LEU A 29 9.18 -7.11 0.05
C LEU A 29 10.50 -7.49 0.70
N TYR A 30 10.46 -8.50 1.58
CA TYR A 30 11.62 -9.08 2.23
C TYR A 30 11.76 -10.55 1.87
N ASP A 31 12.99 -11.02 1.72
CA ASP A 31 13.26 -12.43 1.51
C ASP A 31 13.07 -13.24 2.80
N LYS A 32 13.34 -14.54 2.73
CA LYS A 32 13.22 -15.47 3.87
C LYS A 32 14.21 -15.17 5.01
N ASP A 33 15.28 -14.43 4.74
CA ASP A 33 16.31 -14.04 5.69
C ASP A 33 16.04 -12.63 6.26
N GLY A 34 14.93 -12.00 5.87
CA GLY A 34 14.55 -10.65 6.28
C GLY A 34 15.30 -9.54 5.54
N GLN A 35 15.99 -9.87 4.45
CA GLN A 35 16.69 -8.88 3.64
C GLN A 35 15.72 -8.19 2.70
N PHE A 36 15.91 -6.89 2.52
CA PHE A 36 15.18 -6.10 1.54
C PHE A 36 15.36 -6.69 0.13
N VAL A 37 14.25 -6.90 -0.57
CA VAL A 37 14.23 -7.38 -1.95
C VAL A 37 13.84 -6.25 -2.89
N GLU A 38 12.67 -5.65 -2.64
CA GLU A 38 12.06 -4.67 -3.52
C GLU A 38 11.11 -3.75 -2.76
N GLU A 39 10.97 -2.52 -3.25
CA GLU A 39 9.96 -1.56 -2.82
C GLU A 39 9.15 -1.10 -4.02
N SER A 40 7.82 -1.04 -3.86
CA SER A 40 6.91 -0.56 -4.89
C SER A 40 5.94 0.45 -4.31
N PHE A 41 5.73 1.55 -5.05
CA PHE A 41 4.81 2.63 -4.69
C PHE A 41 3.63 2.65 -5.64
N GLY A 42 2.41 2.59 -5.09
CA GLY A 42 1.17 2.57 -5.85
C GLY A 42 0.15 3.57 -5.31
N THR A 43 -0.75 4.02 -6.19
CA THR A 43 -1.93 4.79 -5.82
C THR A 43 -3.03 3.87 -5.34
N VAL A 44 -3.69 4.23 -4.26
CA VAL A 44 -4.86 3.54 -3.73
C VAL A 44 -6.08 4.28 -4.27
N GLU A 45 -6.82 3.65 -5.15
CA GLU A 45 -8.10 4.19 -5.56
C GLU A 45 -9.04 4.14 -4.35
N PRO A 46 -9.65 5.26 -3.93
CA PRO A 46 -10.72 5.20 -2.96
C PRO A 46 -11.79 4.29 -3.55
N THR A 47 -12.35 3.41 -2.73
CA THR A 47 -13.60 2.73 -3.10
C THR A 47 -14.68 3.81 -3.09
N GLU A 48 -14.73 4.63 -4.16
CA GLU A 48 -15.98 5.23 -4.57
C GLU A 48 -16.94 4.04 -4.68
N GLU A 49 -17.99 4.09 -3.87
CA GLU A 49 -19.20 3.35 -4.13
C GLU A 49 -19.49 3.60 -5.61
N VAL A 50 -19.21 2.61 -6.45
CA VAL A 50 -19.68 2.60 -7.83
C VAL A 50 -21.19 2.59 -7.71
N ALA A 51 -21.77 3.78 -7.60
CA ALA A 51 -23.16 4.00 -7.94
C ALA A 51 -23.21 3.70 -9.43
N ASP A 52 -23.37 2.41 -9.75
CA ASP A 52 -23.84 1.91 -11.02
C ASP A 52 -25.19 2.60 -11.26
N GLN A 53 -25.14 3.82 -11.80
CA GLN A 53 -26.30 4.48 -12.37
C GLN A 53 -26.49 3.91 -13.77
N SER A 54 -27.31 2.86 -13.88
CA SER A 54 -28.25 2.63 -15.00
C SER A 54 -29.20 1.48 -14.69
#